data_AF-A0A966AR52-F1
#
_entry.id   AF-A0A966AR52-F1
#
_cell.length_a   1.000
_cell.length_b   1.000
_cell.length_c   1.000
_cell.angle_alpha   90.00
_cell.angle_beta   90.00
_cell.angle_gamma   90.00
#
_symmetry.space_group_name_H-M   'P 1'
#
loop_
_entity.id
_entity.type
_entity.pdbx_description
1 polymer ?
#
loop_
_entity_poly.entity_id
_entity_poly.type
_entity_poly.pdbx_seq_one_letter_code
_entity_poly.pdbx_strand_id
1 'polypeptide(L)'
;MSLNLSKISPLILLFTAVMLLSGSVSSSAADIPFVRGDANTDGVVNLSDGIWLLQYLFLSTPEGECAAARDFNSDGQVDLADALGVISFRLLDGAPPAHPYPYCGDSSIGECASYPTCPPVPDVQVNRDELGVWFIEGGSIFELYEAFGYEVAVDRLWQAEYFRRLCRGRLAEVYGVDQAQTDISIRLLGYSDEEYLAGFENISERAKELVLGYIAGFNRRIEELGADPTDLPFEFTDFGFFPEPWTVVDVMSLQVTLLRNFDSEALSTHQLDNAVLLAELEDEHPQDALAMFDDFVGSMTQMLRR
;
A
#
# COMPACT_ATOMS: atom_id res chain seq x y z
N MET A 1 9.59 15.23 -15.77
CA MET A 1 9.58 13.80 -16.17
C MET A 1 8.17 13.29 -15.94
N SER A 2 7.33 13.21 -16.97
CA SER A 2 5.90 12.87 -16.80
C SER A 2 5.74 11.37 -16.54
N LEU A 3 5.30 11.01 -15.34
CA LEU A 3 4.93 9.64 -14.99
C LEU A 3 3.66 9.26 -15.74
N ASN A 4 3.79 8.31 -16.67
CA ASN A 4 2.68 7.73 -17.40
C ASN A 4 2.16 6.52 -16.61
N LEU A 5 1.00 6.68 -15.99
CA LEU A 5 0.37 5.70 -15.08
C LEU A 5 0.03 4.36 -15.78
N SER A 6 0.05 4.28 -17.11
CA SER A 6 -0.25 3.06 -17.89
C SER A 6 0.82 1.96 -17.82
N LYS A 7 1.95 2.19 -17.13
CA LYS A 7 3.06 1.20 -17.01
C LYS A 7 3.32 0.73 -15.58
N ILE A 8 2.47 1.11 -14.62
CA ILE A 8 2.64 0.70 -13.23
C ILE A 8 2.18 -0.75 -13.11
N SER A 9 3.10 -1.65 -12.76
CA SER A 9 2.79 -3.07 -12.54
C SER A 9 1.69 -3.20 -11.48
N PRO A 10 0.73 -4.12 -11.61
CA PRO A 10 -0.30 -4.37 -10.58
C PRO A 10 0.32 -4.64 -9.19
N LEU A 11 1.50 -5.26 -9.15
CA LEU A 11 2.28 -5.42 -7.91
C LEU A 11 2.53 -4.05 -7.24
N ILE A 12 2.90 -3.02 -8.02
CA ILE A 12 3.17 -1.66 -7.54
C ILE A 12 1.90 -0.97 -7.02
N LEU A 13 0.71 -1.31 -7.54
CA LEU A 13 -0.56 -0.79 -7.03
C LEU A 13 -0.92 -1.35 -5.65
N LEU A 14 -0.70 -2.65 -5.41
CA LEU A 14 -0.78 -3.24 -4.05
C LEU A 14 0.14 -2.47 -3.09
N PHE A 15 1.37 -2.15 -3.53
CA PHE A 15 2.37 -1.48 -2.70
C PHE A 15 2.01 -0.04 -2.35
N THR A 16 1.44 0.72 -3.29
CA THR A 16 0.95 2.08 -2.97
C THR A 16 -0.18 2.05 -1.94
N ALA A 17 -1.05 1.04 -1.98
CA ALA A 17 -2.15 0.90 -1.03
C ALA A 17 -1.66 0.55 0.39
N VAL A 18 -0.69 -0.36 0.53
CA VAL A 18 -0.12 -0.71 1.85
C VAL A 18 0.70 0.43 2.44
N MET A 19 1.43 1.21 1.62
CA MET A 19 2.25 2.33 2.07
C MET A 19 1.44 3.53 2.58
N LEU A 20 0.22 3.74 2.07
CA LEU A 20 -0.71 4.76 2.59
C LEU A 20 -1.32 4.39 3.94
N LEU A 21 -1.26 3.12 4.34
CA LEU A 21 -1.90 2.58 5.54
C LEU A 21 -0.93 2.28 6.70
N SER A 22 0.37 2.54 6.53
CA SER A 22 1.43 2.27 7.53
C SER A 22 1.62 3.36 8.58
N GLY A 23 0.61 4.21 8.80
CA GLY A 23 0.57 5.07 9.99
C GLY A 23 0.38 4.21 11.24
N SER A 24 1.22 4.41 12.26
CA SER A 24 0.99 3.80 13.57
C SER A 24 -0.34 4.29 14.13
N VAL A 25 -1.35 3.42 14.16
CA VAL A 25 -2.65 3.72 14.77
C VAL A 25 -2.71 3.06 16.13
N SER A 26 -2.79 3.87 17.18
CA SER A 26 -3.34 3.43 18.45
C SER A 26 -4.81 3.12 18.22
N SER A 27 -5.14 1.84 18.02
CA SER A 27 -6.52 1.35 18.01
C SER A 27 -7.14 1.61 19.38
N SER A 28 -7.96 2.65 19.47
CA SER A 28 -8.84 2.92 20.59
C SER A 28 -10.22 2.39 20.22
N ALA A 29 -10.64 1.33 20.91
CA ALA A 29 -12.01 0.85 21.11
C ALA A 29 -13.02 1.00 19.95
N ALA A 30 -13.29 -0.13 19.27
CA ALA A 30 -14.53 -0.45 18.54
C ALA A 30 -15.27 0.76 17.93
N ASP A 31 -14.65 1.39 16.95
CA ASP A 31 -15.29 2.44 16.16
C ASP A 31 -16.37 1.79 15.29
N ILE A 32 -17.58 2.34 15.31
CA ILE A 32 -18.70 1.77 14.55
C ILE A 32 -18.48 2.12 13.06
N PRO A 33 -18.56 1.14 12.14
CA PRO A 33 -18.41 1.41 10.71
C PRO A 33 -19.44 2.44 10.22
N PHE A 34 -18.98 3.42 9.45
CA PHE A 34 -19.81 4.52 8.95
C PHE A 34 -19.44 4.87 7.51
N VAL A 35 -20.29 5.66 6.83
CA VAL A 35 -19.96 6.28 5.54
C VAL A 35 -19.59 7.75 5.77
N ARG A 36 -18.40 8.16 5.34
CA ARG A 36 -17.95 9.54 5.42
C ARG A 36 -18.71 10.41 4.42
N GLY A 37 -19.11 11.59 4.89
CA GLY A 37 -19.95 12.51 4.14
C GLY A 37 -21.45 12.26 4.29
N ASP A 38 -21.87 11.17 4.96
CA ASP A 38 -23.27 10.92 5.32
C ASP A 38 -23.56 11.52 6.69
N ALA A 39 -23.73 12.84 6.71
CA ALA A 39 -23.87 13.63 7.92
C ALA A 39 -25.21 13.38 8.63
N ASN A 40 -26.26 13.06 7.89
CA ASN A 40 -27.58 12.77 8.48
C ASN A 40 -27.74 11.28 8.87
N THR A 41 -26.75 10.43 8.54
CA THR A 41 -26.66 9.01 8.88
C THR A 41 -27.77 8.14 8.25
N ASP A 42 -28.25 8.52 7.07
CA ASP A 42 -29.30 7.80 6.33
C ASP A 42 -28.76 6.69 5.40
N GLY A 43 -27.44 6.54 5.34
CA GLY A 43 -26.72 5.55 4.54
C GLY A 43 -26.35 6.03 3.13
N VAL A 44 -26.67 7.28 2.75
CA VAL A 44 -26.49 7.78 1.38
C VAL A 44 -25.91 9.20 1.35
N VAL A 45 -24.66 9.35 0.90
CA VAL A 45 -24.05 10.68 0.70
C VAL A 45 -24.72 11.45 -0.45
N ASN A 46 -25.46 12.51 -0.10
CA ASN A 46 -26.20 13.36 -1.02
C ASN A 46 -26.28 14.84 -0.55
N LEU A 47 -27.07 15.67 -1.23
CA LEU A 47 -27.14 17.11 -0.92
C LEU A 47 -27.81 17.40 0.43
N SER A 48 -28.65 16.49 0.91
CA SER A 48 -29.25 16.59 2.23
C SER A 48 -28.19 16.61 3.32
N ASP A 49 -27.07 15.90 3.16
CA ASP A 49 -25.95 15.91 4.11
C ASP A 49 -25.25 17.26 4.17
N GLY A 50 -25.02 17.89 3.02
CA GLY A 50 -24.46 19.23 2.96
C GLY A 50 -25.37 20.26 3.63
N ILE A 51 -26.69 20.15 3.41
CA ILE A 51 -27.68 21.02 4.08
C ILE A 51 -27.71 20.74 5.59
N TRP A 52 -27.66 19.47 5.99
CA TRP A 52 -27.63 19.05 7.39
C TRP A 52 -26.40 19.63 8.10
N LEU A 53 -25.21 19.56 7.49
CA LEU A 53 -23.98 20.15 8.04
C LEU A 53 -24.11 21.66 8.21
N LEU A 54 -24.68 22.37 7.24
CA LEU A 54 -24.90 23.81 7.37
C LEU A 54 -25.87 24.13 8.53
N GLN A 55 -26.93 23.34 8.71
CA GLN A 55 -27.84 23.52 9.85
C GLN A 55 -27.11 23.26 11.17
N TYR A 56 -26.33 22.18 11.25
CA TYR A 56 -25.54 21.85 12.43
C TYR A 56 -24.55 22.97 12.78
N LEU A 57 -23.82 23.49 11.80
CA LEU A 57 -22.78 24.51 12.01
C LEU A 57 -23.35 25.89 12.41
N PHE A 58 -24.47 26.31 11.80
CA PHE A 58 -25.01 27.66 12.01
C PHE A 58 -26.16 27.72 13.03
N LEU A 59 -26.88 26.62 13.23
CA LEU A 59 -28.07 26.54 14.09
C LEU A 59 -27.90 25.55 15.24
N SER A 60 -26.73 24.91 15.36
CA SER A 60 -26.42 23.90 16.40
C SER A 60 -27.44 22.77 16.46
N THR A 61 -28.14 22.50 15.36
CA THR A 61 -29.16 21.46 15.24
C THR A 61 -29.21 20.94 13.80
N PRO A 62 -29.60 19.67 13.58
CA PRO A 62 -29.87 18.65 14.60
C PRO A 62 -28.57 18.09 15.22
N GLU A 63 -28.68 17.46 16.40
CA GLU A 63 -27.56 16.75 17.02
C GLU A 63 -27.34 15.40 16.31
N GLY A 64 -26.09 14.93 16.25
CA GLY A 64 -25.72 13.66 15.64
C GLY A 64 -24.59 12.98 16.42
N GLU A 65 -24.66 11.65 16.50
CA GLU A 65 -23.75 10.82 17.31
C GLU A 65 -22.50 10.34 16.54
N CYS A 66 -22.45 10.56 15.23
CA CYS A 66 -21.30 10.23 14.39
C CYS A 66 -20.56 11.50 13.96
N ALA A 67 -19.50 11.89 14.67
CA ALA A 67 -18.65 13.01 14.25
C ALA A 67 -17.82 12.67 13.01
N ALA A 68 -17.33 11.42 12.94
CA ALA A 68 -16.50 10.96 11.84
C ALA A 68 -17.22 11.00 10.47
N ALA A 69 -18.53 10.75 10.42
CA ALA A 69 -19.32 10.85 9.19
C ALA A 69 -19.50 12.30 8.69
N ARG A 70 -19.39 13.28 9.60
CA ARG A 70 -19.61 14.71 9.33
C ARG A 70 -18.37 15.44 8.84
N ASP A 71 -17.20 14.92 9.18
CA ASP A 71 -15.90 15.38 8.70
C ASP A 71 -15.67 14.75 7.30
N PHE A 72 -15.98 15.48 6.24
CA PHE A 72 -15.95 14.98 4.85
C PHE A 72 -14.52 14.81 4.35
N ASN A 73 -13.62 15.74 4.71
CA ASN A 73 -12.25 15.78 4.21
C ASN A 73 -11.26 15.00 5.11
N SER A 74 -11.74 14.46 6.24
CA SER A 74 -10.98 13.70 7.22
C SER A 74 -9.85 14.49 7.89
N ASP A 75 -10.05 15.78 8.15
CA ASP A 75 -9.06 16.63 8.84
C ASP A 75 -9.22 16.68 10.38
N GLY A 76 -10.24 16.00 10.90
CA GLY A 76 -10.54 15.90 12.33
C GLY A 76 -11.32 17.07 12.89
N GLN A 77 -11.72 18.04 12.05
CA GLN A 77 -12.66 19.09 12.38
C GLN A 77 -13.98 18.87 11.63
N VAL A 78 -15.07 19.40 12.17
CA VAL A 78 -16.36 19.47 11.46
C VAL A 78 -16.65 20.94 11.25
N ASP A 79 -16.46 21.43 10.02
CA ASP A 79 -16.60 22.83 9.64
C ASP A 79 -17.21 23.04 8.24
N LEU A 80 -17.18 24.29 7.75
CA LEU A 80 -17.82 24.65 6.49
C LEU A 80 -17.17 23.95 5.28
N ALA A 81 -15.89 23.59 5.37
CA ALA A 81 -15.20 22.83 4.32
C ALA A 81 -15.88 21.48 4.09
N ASP A 82 -16.43 20.85 5.13
CA ASP A 82 -17.11 19.57 5.00
C ASP A 82 -18.43 19.69 4.24
N ALA A 83 -19.23 20.70 4.61
CA ALA A 83 -20.48 21.00 3.94
C ALA A 83 -20.25 21.34 2.46
N LEU A 84 -19.23 22.16 2.18
CA LEU A 84 -18.84 22.50 0.80
C LEU A 84 -18.28 21.30 0.05
N GLY A 85 -17.58 20.39 0.73
CA GLY A 85 -17.07 19.13 0.18
C GLY A 85 -18.20 18.26 -0.36
N VAL A 86 -19.23 18.01 0.47
CA VAL A 86 -20.43 17.27 0.04
C VAL A 86 -21.11 17.93 -1.15
N ILE A 87 -21.36 19.24 -1.09
CA ILE A 87 -22.06 19.98 -2.15
C ILE A 87 -21.24 19.95 -3.46
N SER A 88 -19.94 20.16 -3.37
CA SER A 88 -19.02 20.13 -4.51
C SER A 88 -18.96 18.75 -5.15
N PHE A 89 -18.84 17.69 -4.35
CA PHE A 89 -18.87 16.31 -4.83
C PHE A 89 -20.16 16.00 -5.59
N ARG A 90 -21.32 16.44 -5.08
CA ARG A 90 -22.62 16.10 -5.65
C ARG A 90 -23.08 17.00 -6.79
N LEU A 91 -22.56 18.23 -6.93
CA LEU A 91 -23.01 19.19 -7.96
C LEU A 91 -21.94 19.60 -8.97
N LEU A 92 -20.66 19.52 -8.61
CA LEU A 92 -19.56 20.13 -9.36
C LEU A 92 -18.47 19.12 -9.75
N ASP A 93 -18.79 17.82 -9.76
CA ASP A 93 -17.83 16.73 -9.96
C ASP A 93 -16.59 16.86 -9.05
N GLY A 94 -16.81 17.32 -7.81
CA GLY A 94 -15.78 17.43 -6.80
C GLY A 94 -15.20 16.07 -6.41
N ALA A 95 -14.10 16.08 -5.64
CA ALA A 95 -13.53 14.85 -5.09
C ALA A 95 -14.55 14.12 -4.21
N PRO A 96 -14.60 12.77 -4.25
CA PRO A 96 -15.42 12.00 -3.33
C PRO A 96 -15.02 12.25 -1.86
N PRO A 97 -15.89 11.91 -0.89
CA PRO A 97 -15.52 11.94 0.52
C PRO A 97 -14.22 11.17 0.76
N ALA A 98 -13.44 11.61 1.75
CA ALA A 98 -12.34 10.79 2.21
C ALA A 98 -12.85 9.42 2.71
N HIS A 99 -11.95 8.46 2.86
CA HIS A 99 -12.33 7.15 3.37
C HIS A 99 -12.95 7.26 4.79
N PRO A 100 -14.01 6.52 5.15
CA PRO A 100 -14.73 5.47 4.40
C PRO A 100 -15.80 5.95 3.40
N TYR A 101 -15.70 5.57 2.13
CA TYR A 101 -16.72 5.80 1.09
C TYR A 101 -16.47 4.84 -0.10
N PRO A 102 -17.49 4.30 -0.80
CA PRO A 102 -18.95 4.53 -0.67
C PRO A 102 -19.67 3.63 0.33
N TYR A 103 -18.95 2.67 0.91
CA TYR A 103 -19.50 1.74 1.89
C TYR A 103 -18.99 2.07 3.29
N CYS A 104 -19.67 1.51 4.29
CA CYS A 104 -19.21 1.62 5.65
C CYS A 104 -17.78 1.07 5.80
N GLY A 105 -17.00 1.72 6.64
CA GLY A 105 -15.71 1.23 7.05
C GLY A 105 -15.17 2.00 8.24
N ASP A 106 -13.99 1.60 8.67
CA ASP A 106 -13.33 2.23 9.82
C ASP A 106 -12.56 3.49 9.40
N SER A 107 -12.29 4.34 10.37
CA SER A 107 -11.48 5.55 10.20
C SER A 107 -10.42 5.66 11.28
N SER A 108 -9.28 6.27 10.95
CA SER A 108 -8.26 6.66 11.93
C SER A 108 -8.50 8.06 12.52
N ILE A 109 -9.48 8.80 11.99
CA ILE A 109 -9.81 10.19 12.36
C ILE A 109 -11.31 10.32 12.60
N GLY A 110 -11.65 10.87 13.77
CA GLY A 110 -13.03 10.99 14.26
C GLY A 110 -13.50 9.73 14.99
N GLU A 111 -14.51 9.86 15.84
CA GLU A 111 -15.19 8.74 16.50
C GLU A 111 -16.66 8.73 16.09
N CYS A 112 -17.22 7.54 15.99
CA CYS A 112 -18.63 7.32 15.72
C CYS A 112 -19.29 6.53 16.86
N ALA A 113 -20.12 7.20 17.67
CA ALA A 113 -20.80 6.56 18.80
C ALA A 113 -22.02 5.72 18.37
N SER A 114 -22.66 6.09 17.25
CA SER A 114 -23.69 5.28 16.59
C SER A 114 -23.81 5.62 15.11
N TYR A 115 -24.08 4.60 14.30
CA TYR A 115 -24.39 4.73 12.87
C TYR A 115 -25.51 3.74 12.51
N PRO A 116 -26.72 4.18 12.13
CA PRO A 116 -27.91 3.31 12.12
C PRO A 116 -27.94 2.30 10.97
N THR A 117 -27.48 2.67 9.78
CA THR A 117 -27.67 1.86 8.56
C THR A 117 -26.44 1.92 7.68
N CYS A 118 -25.73 0.80 7.57
CA CYS A 118 -24.72 0.64 6.54
C CYS A 118 -25.37 0.23 5.20
N PRO A 119 -25.01 0.87 4.08
CA PRO A 119 -25.47 0.43 2.78
C PRO A 119 -24.99 -1.00 2.51
N PRO A 120 -25.83 -1.87 1.88
CA PRO A 120 -25.41 -3.21 1.54
C PRO A 120 -24.26 -3.13 0.53
N VAL A 121 -23.22 -3.92 0.79
CA VAL A 121 -22.09 -4.07 -0.13
C VAL A 121 -22.51 -5.10 -1.20
N PRO A 122 -22.42 -4.78 -2.50
CA PRO A 122 -22.74 -5.74 -3.56
C PRO A 122 -21.68 -6.85 -3.59
N ASP A 123 -22.04 -8.03 -4.10
CA ASP A 123 -21.10 -9.13 -4.31
C ASP A 123 -19.95 -8.71 -5.24
N VAL A 124 -18.74 -9.24 -5.01
CA VAL A 124 -17.57 -8.96 -5.85
C VAL A 124 -17.86 -9.32 -7.31
N GLN A 125 -17.65 -8.34 -8.19
CA GLN A 125 -17.69 -8.51 -9.63
C GLN A 125 -16.27 -8.40 -10.18
N VAL A 126 -15.86 -9.37 -11.00
CA VAL A 126 -14.56 -9.40 -11.66
C VAL A 126 -14.79 -9.43 -13.16
N ASN A 127 -14.28 -8.42 -13.86
CA ASN A 127 -14.38 -8.29 -15.31
C ASN A 127 -13.00 -8.12 -15.92
N ARG A 128 -12.79 -8.65 -17.13
CA ARG A 128 -11.58 -8.46 -17.91
C ARG A 128 -11.91 -7.76 -19.22
N ASP A 129 -11.23 -6.66 -19.52
CA ASP A 129 -11.43 -5.96 -20.79
C ASP A 129 -10.70 -6.65 -21.96
N GLU A 130 -10.88 -6.10 -23.17
CA GLU A 130 -10.25 -6.61 -24.40
C GLU A 130 -8.72 -6.47 -24.41
N LEU A 131 -8.16 -5.60 -23.56
CA LEU A 131 -6.71 -5.42 -23.39
C LEU A 131 -6.13 -6.35 -22.32
N GLY A 132 -6.97 -7.16 -21.67
CA GLY A 132 -6.59 -8.09 -20.63
C GLY A 132 -6.45 -7.46 -19.24
N VAL A 133 -6.95 -6.25 -19.03
CA VAL A 133 -6.95 -5.55 -17.74
C VAL A 133 -8.16 -5.98 -16.91
N TRP A 134 -7.91 -6.30 -15.64
CA TRP A 134 -8.93 -6.69 -14.68
C TRP A 134 -9.55 -5.48 -13.98
N PHE A 135 -10.87 -5.47 -13.88
CA PHE A 135 -11.67 -4.52 -13.13
C PHE A 135 -12.41 -5.31 -12.04
N ILE A 136 -12.17 -4.94 -10.78
CA ILE A 136 -12.70 -5.62 -9.60
C ILE A 136 -13.49 -4.58 -8.80
N GLU A 137 -14.77 -4.86 -8.58
CA GLU A 137 -15.69 -3.93 -7.92
C GLU A 137 -16.58 -4.67 -6.92
N GLY A 138 -17.00 -3.97 -5.86
CA GLY A 138 -17.84 -4.55 -4.81
C GLY A 138 -17.07 -5.42 -3.82
N GLY A 139 -17.82 -6.12 -2.98
CA GLY A 139 -17.35 -6.94 -1.88
C GLY A 139 -16.72 -6.17 -0.72
N SER A 140 -16.45 -6.93 0.34
CA SER A 140 -15.56 -6.51 1.41
C SER A 140 -14.14 -6.32 0.89
N ILE A 141 -13.29 -5.64 1.67
CA ILE A 141 -11.87 -5.46 1.35
C ILE A 141 -11.19 -6.80 1.17
N PHE A 142 -11.50 -7.77 2.05
CA PHE A 142 -10.94 -9.10 1.94
C PHE A 142 -11.29 -9.74 0.58
N GLU A 143 -12.57 -9.78 0.21
CA GLU A 143 -13.01 -10.42 -1.04
C GLU A 143 -12.48 -9.70 -2.29
N LEU A 144 -12.41 -8.37 -2.25
CA LEU A 144 -11.84 -7.57 -3.33
C LEU A 144 -10.35 -7.89 -3.52
N TYR A 145 -9.59 -7.95 -2.42
CA TYR A 145 -8.16 -8.26 -2.49
C TYR A 145 -7.89 -9.74 -2.74
N GLU A 146 -8.80 -10.64 -2.35
CA GLU A 146 -8.77 -12.04 -2.77
C GLU A 146 -8.94 -12.17 -4.29
N ALA A 147 -9.95 -11.51 -4.87
CA ALA A 147 -10.08 -11.47 -6.33
C ALA A 147 -8.81 -10.87 -6.96
N PHE A 148 -8.28 -9.78 -6.41
CA PHE A 148 -7.08 -9.14 -6.94
C PHE A 148 -5.85 -10.05 -6.91
N GLY A 149 -5.58 -10.70 -5.78
CA GLY A 149 -4.46 -11.64 -5.64
C GLY A 149 -4.59 -12.83 -6.59
N TYR A 150 -5.82 -13.35 -6.76
CA TYR A 150 -6.11 -14.42 -7.71
C TYR A 150 -5.81 -13.98 -9.15
N GLU A 151 -6.30 -12.83 -9.60
CA GLU A 151 -6.08 -12.37 -10.98
C GLU A 151 -4.61 -12.02 -11.26
N VAL A 152 -3.87 -11.51 -10.25
CA VAL A 152 -2.42 -11.34 -10.38
C VAL A 152 -1.71 -12.69 -10.53
N ALA A 153 -2.14 -13.72 -9.79
CA ALA A 153 -1.60 -15.06 -9.96
C ALA A 153 -1.94 -15.63 -11.35
N VAL A 154 -3.13 -15.39 -11.89
CA VAL A 154 -3.49 -15.80 -13.26
C VAL A 154 -2.51 -15.21 -14.28
N ASP A 155 -2.18 -13.92 -14.17
CA ASP A 155 -1.38 -13.25 -15.20
C ASP A 155 0.14 -13.29 -14.96
N ARG A 156 0.60 -13.37 -13.70
CA ARG A 156 1.99 -13.03 -13.30
C ARG A 156 2.61 -14.01 -12.32
N LEU A 157 2.09 -15.23 -12.17
CA LEU A 157 2.58 -16.20 -11.20
C LEU A 157 4.11 -16.41 -11.22
N TRP A 158 4.71 -16.59 -12.41
CA TRP A 158 6.16 -16.73 -12.53
C TRP A 158 6.94 -15.47 -12.10
N GLN A 159 6.48 -14.29 -12.56
CA GLN A 159 7.09 -13.02 -12.18
C GLN A 159 7.04 -12.81 -10.65
N ALA A 160 5.90 -13.12 -10.04
CA ALA A 160 5.71 -13.03 -8.61
C ALA A 160 6.63 -14.03 -7.86
N GLU A 161 6.79 -15.25 -8.36
CA GLU A 161 7.71 -16.24 -7.80
C GLU A 161 9.18 -15.78 -7.83
N TYR A 162 9.61 -15.19 -8.95
CA TYR A 162 10.94 -14.60 -9.05
C TYR A 162 11.16 -13.55 -7.95
N PHE A 163 10.21 -12.64 -7.76
CA PHE A 163 10.31 -11.60 -6.74
C PHE A 163 10.24 -12.17 -5.32
N ARG A 164 9.38 -13.17 -5.07
CA ARG A 164 9.33 -13.86 -3.78
C ARG A 164 10.69 -14.44 -3.42
N ARG A 165 11.37 -15.11 -4.35
CA ARG A 165 12.71 -15.65 -4.14
C ARG A 165 13.76 -14.56 -3.98
N LEU A 166 13.72 -13.51 -4.80
CA LEU A 166 14.62 -12.37 -4.69
C LEU A 166 14.54 -11.74 -3.31
N CYS A 167 13.34 -11.39 -2.85
CA CYS A 167 13.10 -10.68 -1.59
C CYS A 167 13.39 -11.53 -0.33
N ARG A 168 13.44 -12.86 -0.50
CA ARG A 168 13.82 -13.81 0.55
C ARG A 168 15.28 -14.29 0.43
N GLY A 169 16.01 -13.83 -0.58
CA GLY A 169 17.37 -14.28 -0.89
C GLY A 169 17.42 -15.79 -1.13
N ARG A 170 16.59 -16.29 -2.04
CA ARG A 170 16.47 -17.71 -2.44
C ARG A 170 16.58 -17.91 -3.96
N LEU A 171 17.16 -16.94 -4.69
CA LEU A 171 17.30 -17.05 -6.15
C LEU A 171 18.29 -18.14 -6.55
N ALA A 172 19.32 -18.40 -5.74
CA ALA A 172 20.33 -19.42 -6.04
C ALA A 172 19.75 -20.85 -6.05
N GLU A 173 18.58 -21.07 -5.44
CA GLU A 173 17.87 -22.35 -5.52
C GLU A 173 17.40 -22.69 -6.94
N VAL A 174 17.15 -21.66 -7.76
CA VAL A 174 16.63 -21.82 -9.13
C VAL A 174 17.69 -21.47 -10.18
N TYR A 175 18.43 -20.39 -9.97
CA TYR A 175 19.41 -19.86 -10.93
C TYR A 175 20.86 -20.27 -10.63
N GLY A 176 21.09 -21.02 -9.55
CA GLY A 176 22.40 -21.53 -9.17
C GLY A 176 23.32 -20.52 -8.47
N VAL A 177 24.58 -20.92 -8.31
CA VAL A 177 25.57 -20.24 -7.44
C VAL A 177 25.86 -18.79 -7.84
N ASP A 178 25.61 -18.41 -9.09
CA ASP A 178 25.82 -17.04 -9.56
C ASP A 178 24.91 -16.03 -8.84
N GLN A 179 23.80 -16.48 -8.25
CA GLN A 179 22.91 -15.65 -7.43
C GLN A 179 23.26 -15.68 -5.93
N ALA A 180 24.29 -16.42 -5.50
CA ALA A 180 24.63 -16.56 -4.09
C ALA A 180 24.96 -15.21 -3.44
N GLN A 181 25.65 -14.31 -4.14
CA GLN A 181 25.96 -12.98 -3.61
C GLN A 181 24.70 -12.14 -3.43
N THR A 182 23.75 -12.20 -4.37
CA THR A 182 22.44 -11.55 -4.25
C THR A 182 21.69 -12.07 -3.03
N ASP A 183 21.64 -13.40 -2.86
CA ASP A 183 20.96 -14.04 -1.74
C ASP A 183 21.59 -13.65 -0.39
N ILE A 184 22.92 -13.63 -0.30
CA ILE A 184 23.65 -13.20 0.89
C ILE A 184 23.33 -11.74 1.22
N SER A 185 23.39 -10.84 0.23
CA SER A 185 23.11 -9.42 0.45
C SER A 185 21.68 -9.18 0.94
N ILE A 186 20.68 -9.85 0.35
CA ILE A 186 19.29 -9.73 0.79
C ILE A 186 19.11 -10.26 2.21
N ARG A 187 19.71 -11.40 2.56
CA ARG A 187 19.62 -11.97 3.92
C ARG A 187 20.38 -11.15 4.96
N LEU A 188 21.47 -10.49 4.58
CA LEU A 188 22.26 -9.64 5.48
C LEU A 188 21.53 -8.34 5.81
N LEU A 189 20.85 -7.76 4.82
CA LEU A 189 20.18 -6.47 4.96
C LEU A 189 18.70 -6.62 5.34
N GLY A 190 18.08 -7.75 5.03
CA GLY A 190 16.68 -8.05 5.33
C GLY A 190 16.38 -8.28 6.81
N TYR A 191 15.17 -8.74 7.08
CA TYR A 191 14.70 -9.05 8.43
C TYR A 191 14.48 -10.55 8.59
N SER A 192 14.43 -11.00 9.84
CA SER A 192 13.96 -12.34 10.19
C SER A 192 12.45 -12.48 9.97
N ASP A 193 11.96 -13.72 9.92
CA ASP A 193 10.54 -14.02 9.74
C ASP A 193 9.72 -13.49 10.92
N GLU A 194 10.26 -13.59 12.14
CA GLU A 194 9.65 -13.04 13.35
C GLU A 194 9.51 -11.51 13.28
N GLU A 195 10.50 -10.80 12.74
CA GLU A 195 10.46 -9.35 12.55
C GLU A 195 9.46 -8.94 11.47
N TYR A 196 9.37 -9.69 10.37
CA TYR A 196 8.35 -9.44 9.35
C TYR A 196 6.93 -9.64 9.89
N LEU A 197 6.70 -10.70 10.66
CA LEU A 197 5.43 -10.95 11.32
C LEU A 197 5.13 -9.87 12.37
N ALA A 198 6.11 -9.46 13.17
CA ALA A 198 5.94 -8.35 14.10
C ALA A 198 5.60 -7.03 13.37
N GLY A 199 6.22 -6.78 12.21
CA GLY A 199 5.87 -5.65 11.36
C GLY A 199 4.43 -5.70 10.88
N PHE A 200 3.98 -6.87 10.41
CA PHE A 200 2.59 -7.12 10.03
C PHE A 200 1.62 -6.91 11.20
N GLU A 201 1.94 -7.36 12.41
CA GLU A 201 1.05 -7.16 13.56
C GLU A 201 0.86 -5.70 13.96
N ASN A 202 1.81 -4.83 13.59
CA ASN A 202 1.78 -3.40 13.90
C ASN A 202 1.14 -2.53 12.80
N ILE A 203 0.67 -3.11 11.70
CA ILE A 203 -0.13 -2.36 10.70
C ILE A 203 -1.60 -2.32 11.13
N SER A 204 -2.37 -1.41 10.53
CA SER A 204 -3.82 -1.33 10.78
C SER A 204 -4.54 -2.64 10.42
N GLU A 205 -5.62 -2.98 11.13
CA GLU A 205 -6.43 -4.18 10.85
C GLU A 205 -6.93 -4.20 9.39
N ARG A 206 -7.27 -3.03 8.85
CA ARG A 206 -7.60 -2.86 7.43
C ARG A 206 -6.47 -3.30 6.50
N ALA A 207 -5.23 -2.91 6.79
CA ALA A 207 -4.08 -3.33 5.99
C ALA A 207 -3.80 -4.84 6.16
N LYS A 208 -4.09 -5.41 7.33
CA LYS A 208 -4.03 -6.87 7.54
C LYS A 208 -5.04 -7.59 6.65
N GLU A 209 -6.31 -7.16 6.62
CA GLU A 209 -7.35 -7.75 5.76
C GLU A 209 -6.95 -7.74 4.27
N LEU A 210 -6.37 -6.63 3.83
CA LEU A 210 -5.89 -6.42 2.47
C LEU A 210 -4.81 -7.44 2.09
N VAL A 211 -3.78 -7.57 2.94
CA VAL A 211 -2.68 -8.53 2.74
C VAL A 211 -3.17 -9.96 2.79
N LEU A 212 -4.04 -10.29 3.76
CA LEU A 212 -4.57 -11.64 3.93
C LEU A 212 -5.48 -12.04 2.76
N GLY A 213 -6.34 -11.12 2.28
CA GLY A 213 -7.15 -11.33 1.08
C GLY A 213 -6.27 -11.61 -0.12
N TYR A 214 -5.27 -10.76 -0.38
CA TYR A 214 -4.33 -10.95 -1.48
C TYR A 214 -3.63 -12.31 -1.45
N ILE A 215 -3.15 -12.74 -0.28
CA ILE A 215 -2.53 -14.06 -0.09
C ILE A 215 -3.53 -15.18 -0.36
N ALA A 216 -4.76 -15.08 0.16
CA ALA A 216 -5.80 -16.08 -0.05
C ALA A 216 -6.12 -16.28 -1.54
N GLY A 217 -6.26 -15.19 -2.29
CA GLY A 217 -6.50 -15.22 -3.73
C GLY A 217 -5.36 -15.86 -4.51
N PHE A 218 -4.13 -15.47 -4.19
CA PHE A 218 -2.94 -16.01 -4.81
C PHE A 218 -2.81 -17.53 -4.56
N ASN A 219 -3.08 -17.95 -3.32
CA ASN A 219 -3.03 -19.35 -2.91
C ASN A 219 -4.16 -20.19 -3.52
N ARG A 220 -5.35 -19.62 -3.69
CA ARG A 220 -6.45 -20.27 -4.41
C ARG A 220 -6.03 -20.65 -5.84
N ARG A 221 -5.37 -19.73 -6.56
CA ARG A 221 -4.85 -20.04 -7.91
C ARG A 221 -3.76 -21.13 -7.90
N ILE A 222 -2.87 -21.10 -6.92
CA ILE A 222 -1.82 -22.14 -6.77
C ILE A 222 -2.45 -23.51 -6.50
N GLU A 223 -3.48 -23.58 -5.65
CA GLU A 223 -4.20 -24.83 -5.36
C GLU A 223 -4.88 -25.40 -6.61
N GLU A 224 -5.57 -24.56 -7.40
CA GLU A 224 -6.17 -24.95 -8.67
C GLU A 224 -5.14 -25.53 -9.65
N LEU A 225 -3.98 -24.88 -9.79
CA LEU A 225 -2.89 -25.38 -10.63
C LEU A 225 -2.28 -26.70 -10.11
N GLY A 226 -2.39 -26.96 -8.81
CA GLY A 226 -1.97 -28.22 -8.21
C GLY A 226 -2.92 -29.36 -8.56
N ALA A 227 -4.21 -29.05 -8.72
CA ALA A 227 -5.23 -29.99 -9.17
C ALA A 227 -5.21 -30.21 -10.70
N ASP A 228 -5.00 -29.13 -11.46
CA ASP A 228 -4.88 -29.14 -12.93
C ASP A 228 -3.76 -28.19 -13.41
N PRO A 229 -2.56 -28.72 -13.73
CA PRO A 229 -1.42 -27.91 -14.12
C PRO A 229 -1.45 -27.45 -15.58
N THR A 230 -2.59 -27.58 -16.29
CA THR A 230 -2.71 -27.20 -17.71
C THR A 230 -2.29 -25.76 -17.97
N ASP A 231 -2.59 -24.85 -17.06
CA ASP A 231 -2.25 -23.42 -17.15
C ASP A 231 -1.00 -23.04 -16.33
N LEU A 232 -0.19 -24.00 -15.89
CA LEU A 232 1.02 -23.72 -15.14
C LEU A 232 2.03 -22.98 -16.06
N PRO A 233 2.58 -21.81 -15.66
CA PRO A 233 3.57 -21.12 -16.48
C PRO A 233 4.75 -22.01 -16.83
N PHE A 234 5.23 -21.91 -18.07
CA PHE A 234 6.21 -22.84 -18.63
C PHE A 234 7.51 -22.87 -17.82
N GLU A 235 7.88 -21.75 -17.19
CA GLU A 235 9.11 -21.61 -16.41
C GLU A 235 9.15 -22.60 -15.23
N PHE A 236 8.02 -22.86 -14.58
CA PHE A 236 7.95 -23.87 -13.51
C PHE A 236 8.28 -25.28 -14.03
N THR A 237 7.84 -25.59 -15.24
CA THR A 237 8.16 -26.86 -15.89
C THR A 237 9.63 -26.92 -16.32
N ASP A 238 10.18 -25.82 -16.84
CA ASP A 238 11.57 -25.72 -17.29
C ASP A 238 12.57 -25.83 -16.13
N PHE A 239 12.30 -25.13 -15.02
CA PHE A 239 13.11 -25.20 -13.80
C PHE A 239 12.78 -26.41 -12.91
N GLY A 240 11.74 -27.17 -13.21
CA GLY A 240 11.42 -28.44 -12.55
C GLY A 240 10.92 -28.31 -11.12
N PHE A 241 10.15 -27.26 -10.80
CA PHE A 241 9.54 -27.09 -9.48
C PHE A 241 8.11 -26.55 -9.57
N PHE A 242 7.35 -26.68 -8.48
CA PHE A 242 5.97 -26.21 -8.38
C PHE A 242 5.89 -24.99 -7.42
N PRO A 243 5.05 -23.98 -7.69
CA PRO A 243 4.90 -22.82 -6.80
C PRO A 243 4.44 -23.24 -5.40
N GLU A 244 5.07 -22.67 -4.37
CA GLU A 244 4.67 -22.88 -2.97
C GLU A 244 3.59 -21.85 -2.57
N PRO A 245 2.71 -22.15 -1.59
CA PRO A 245 1.79 -21.15 -1.05
C PRO A 245 2.51 -19.89 -0.54
N TRP A 246 1.90 -18.74 -0.78
CA TRP A 246 2.32 -17.43 -0.30
C TRP A 246 1.94 -17.23 1.16
N THR A 247 2.79 -16.49 1.87
CA THR A 247 2.67 -16.17 3.28
C THR A 247 2.74 -14.66 3.52
N VAL A 248 2.39 -14.24 4.74
CA VAL A 248 2.57 -12.84 5.18
C VAL A 248 4.02 -12.41 5.03
N VAL A 249 4.97 -13.27 5.37
CA VAL A 249 6.41 -12.97 5.27
C VAL A 249 6.82 -12.68 3.83
N ASP A 250 6.26 -13.38 2.85
CA ASP A 250 6.55 -13.14 1.43
C ASP A 250 6.13 -11.72 1.01
N VAL A 251 4.90 -11.33 1.35
CA VAL A 251 4.35 -10.00 1.02
C VAL A 251 5.11 -8.89 1.76
N MET A 252 5.41 -9.08 3.05
CA MET A 252 6.15 -8.10 3.86
C MET A 252 7.61 -7.96 3.39
N SER A 253 8.27 -9.06 3.03
CA SER A 253 9.65 -9.03 2.49
C SER A 253 9.71 -8.26 1.17
N LEU A 254 8.73 -8.48 0.30
CA LEU A 254 8.58 -7.80 -0.97
C LEU A 254 8.40 -6.29 -0.79
N GLN A 255 7.55 -5.88 0.16
CA GLN A 255 7.37 -4.47 0.52
C GLN A 255 8.70 -3.83 0.98
N VAL A 256 9.41 -4.47 1.90
CA VAL A 256 10.68 -3.96 2.43
C VAL A 256 11.73 -3.82 1.33
N THR A 257 11.91 -4.84 0.49
CA THR A 257 12.91 -4.78 -0.59
C THR A 257 12.58 -3.66 -1.58
N LEU A 258 11.31 -3.50 -1.95
CA LEU A 258 10.89 -2.43 -2.84
C LEU A 258 11.22 -1.05 -2.26
N LEU A 259 10.86 -0.81 -1.00
CA LEU A 259 11.11 0.47 -0.33
C LEU A 259 12.60 0.82 -0.31
N ARG A 260 13.44 -0.16 0.00
CA ARG A 260 14.89 0.04 0.05
C ARG A 260 15.51 0.29 -1.32
N ASN A 261 14.95 -0.24 -2.39
CA ASN A 261 15.45 0.03 -3.75
C ASN A 261 15.18 1.47 -4.21
N PHE A 262 14.18 2.15 -3.63
CA PHE A 262 13.85 3.54 -3.95
C PHE A 262 14.35 4.55 -2.92
N ASP A 263 14.83 4.07 -1.77
CA ASP A 263 15.56 4.89 -0.80
C ASP A 263 17.02 5.03 -1.27
N SER A 264 17.41 6.27 -1.58
CA SER A 264 18.75 6.60 -2.08
C SER A 264 19.87 6.26 -1.10
N GLU A 265 19.56 6.08 0.19
CA GLU A 265 20.54 5.75 1.22
C GLU A 265 20.47 4.29 1.66
N ALA A 266 19.32 3.62 1.56
CA ALA A 266 19.10 2.31 2.18
C ALA A 266 20.02 1.18 1.70
N LEU A 267 20.49 1.24 0.45
CA LEU A 267 21.41 0.25 -0.15
C LEU A 267 22.74 0.88 -0.58
N SER A 268 22.97 2.15 -0.25
CA SER A 268 24.13 2.90 -0.72
C SER A 268 25.29 2.81 0.28
N THR A 269 26.50 2.64 -0.25
CA THR A 269 27.75 2.72 0.51
C THR A 269 28.43 4.09 0.38
N HIS A 270 27.77 5.09 -0.22
CA HIS A 270 28.41 6.37 -0.54
C HIS A 270 29.06 7.04 0.69
N GLN A 271 28.53 6.84 1.90
CA GLN A 271 29.16 7.35 3.11
C GLN A 271 30.50 6.68 3.44
N LEU A 272 30.62 5.36 3.20
CA LEU A 272 31.89 4.63 3.35
C LEU A 272 32.88 5.02 2.24
N ASP A 273 32.41 5.11 1.00
CA ASP A 273 33.24 5.54 -0.13
C ASP A 273 33.77 6.96 0.08
N ASN A 274 32.91 7.86 0.58
CA ASN A 274 33.29 9.21 0.97
C ASN A 274 34.31 9.23 2.11
N ALA A 275 34.18 8.36 3.12
CA ALA A 275 35.15 8.28 4.20
C ALA A 275 36.52 7.78 3.71
N VAL A 276 36.55 6.82 2.78
CA VAL A 276 37.78 6.36 2.13
C VAL A 276 38.41 7.49 1.30
N LEU A 277 37.61 8.18 0.48
CA LEU A 277 38.07 9.33 -0.30
C LEU A 277 38.69 10.42 0.59
N LEU A 278 38.03 10.77 1.70
CA LEU A 278 38.57 11.77 2.63
C LEU A 278 39.89 11.31 3.25
N ALA A 279 40.00 10.05 3.65
CA ALA A 279 41.24 9.50 4.22
C ALA A 279 42.41 9.51 3.21
N GLU A 280 42.14 9.20 1.94
CA GLU A 280 43.15 9.30 0.86
C GLU A 280 43.58 10.75 0.62
N LEU A 281 42.63 11.70 0.61
CA LEU A 281 42.93 13.13 0.48
C LEU A 281 43.73 13.67 1.67
N GLU A 282 43.47 13.21 2.89
CA GLU A 282 44.23 13.61 4.08
C GLU A 282 45.69 13.12 4.03
N ASP A 283 45.94 11.95 3.42
CA ASP A 283 47.29 11.41 3.26
C ASP A 283 48.08 12.14 2.15
N GLU A 284 47.45 12.38 0.99
CA GLU A 284 48.11 12.99 -0.16
C GLU A 284 48.15 14.54 -0.10
N HIS A 285 47.13 15.15 0.48
CA HIS A 285 46.90 16.60 0.47
C HIS A 285 46.48 17.16 1.85
N PRO A 286 47.27 16.95 2.93
CA PRO A 286 46.84 17.20 4.30
C PRO A 286 46.41 18.64 4.63
N GLN A 287 46.86 19.64 3.87
CA GLN A 287 46.48 21.04 4.08
C GLN A 287 45.16 21.43 3.39
N ASP A 288 44.81 20.74 2.30
CA ASP A 288 43.69 21.09 1.41
C ASP A 288 42.62 19.99 1.36
N ALA A 289 42.84 18.84 2.00
CA ALA A 289 42.02 17.63 1.92
C ALA A 289 40.52 17.89 2.10
N LEU A 290 40.14 18.64 3.13
CA LEU A 290 38.75 18.99 3.40
C LEU A 290 38.14 19.89 2.32
N ALA A 291 38.90 20.87 1.81
CA ALA A 291 38.42 21.74 0.75
C ALA A 291 38.23 20.96 -0.56
N MET A 292 39.17 20.06 -0.88
CA MET A 292 39.06 19.17 -2.04
C MET A 292 37.87 18.22 -1.90
N PHE A 293 37.68 17.63 -0.72
CA PHE A 293 36.54 16.75 -0.43
C PHE A 293 35.20 17.49 -0.58
N ASP A 294 35.11 18.73 -0.09
CA ASP A 294 33.93 19.57 -0.24
C ASP A 294 33.62 19.93 -1.71
N ASP A 295 34.64 20.08 -2.56
CA ASP A 295 34.44 20.28 -4.00
C ASP A 295 33.89 19.02 -4.68
N PHE A 296 34.37 17.82 -4.30
CA PHE A 296 33.91 16.56 -4.87
C PHE A 296 32.52 16.13 -4.38
N VAL A 297 32.27 16.24 -3.07
CA VAL A 297 31.09 15.69 -2.41
C VAL A 297 30.11 16.79 -1.96
N GLY A 298 30.61 17.96 -1.55
CA GLY A 298 29.81 19.05 -0.98
C GLY A 298 28.93 19.81 -1.99
N SER A 299 29.19 19.69 -3.30
CA SER A 299 28.42 20.38 -4.34
C SER A 299 26.96 19.92 -4.48
N MET A 300 26.60 18.75 -3.95
CA MET A 300 25.21 18.27 -3.93
C MET A 300 24.32 19.08 -2.95
N THR A 301 24.91 19.67 -1.90
CA THR A 301 24.18 20.51 -0.93
C THR A 301 23.87 21.90 -1.50
N GLN A 302 24.62 22.37 -2.50
CA GLN A 302 24.35 23.66 -3.17
C GLN A 302 23.28 23.56 -4.27
N MET A 303 23.05 22.38 -4.85
CA MET A 303 22.08 22.21 -5.95
C MET A 303 20.62 22.18 -5.47
N LEU A 304 20.37 21.84 -4.19
CA LEU A 304 19.03 21.88 -3.56
C LEU A 304 18.68 23.23 -2.90
N ARG A 305 19.56 24.24 -3.00
CA ARG A 305 19.32 25.61 -2.48
C ARG A 305 19.04 26.65 -3.58
N ARG A 306 18.73 26.24 -4.80
CA ARG A 306 18.28 27.15 -5.89
C ARG A 306 16.91 26.78 -6.40
#